data_AF-A0A0Q8QQ00-F1
#
_entry.id   AF-A0A0Q8QQ00-F1
#
_cell.length_a   1.000
_cell.length_b   1.000
_cell.length_c   1.000
_cell.angle_alpha   90.00
_cell.angle_beta   90.00
_cell.angle_gamma   90.00
#
_symmetry.space_group_name_H-M   'P 1'
#
loop_
_entity.id
_entity.type
_entity.pdbx_description
1 polymer ?
#
loop_
_entity_poly.entity_id
_entity_poly.type
_entity_poly.pdbx_seq_one_letter_code
_entity_poly.pdbx_strand_id
1 'polypeptide(L)'
;MIDERKSVFDENGPDQEKLHDTYGGPVNLMRQWADERRAAGRFTLEEAALAIVDGVVRPGKAEAVKTHWENDWPLLWSLIQSARTGALPIFSRKGLKIPPDNAPTTEWFERETYWRDLNAWLATNEPNVTFRFPPPPTAALVSQPSKLIADATERATKPASQSTDEASKQVASSINNDNWKAEACKLAQEIGEEKWRSGMREITARNVSESVAMRLASTGDGKYWGKRGPRTGSSVRNEALKGWKFIPPRDVN
;
A
#
# COMPACT_ATOMS: atom_id res chain seq x y z
N MET A 1 -46.34 40.33 44.40
CA MET A 1 -45.64 39.20 45.04
C MET A 1 -45.22 38.28 43.91
N ILE A 2 -44.11 38.46 43.20
CA ILE A 2 -42.69 38.46 43.62
C ILE A 2 -42.38 37.32 44.58
N ASP A 3 -41.83 36.23 44.03
CA ASP A 3 -40.78 35.35 44.58
C ASP A 3 -40.41 34.35 43.46
N GLU A 4 -39.30 34.55 42.74
CA GLU A 4 -37.94 34.07 43.08
C GLU A 4 -37.82 32.54 43.19
N ARG A 5 -37.52 31.89 42.05
CA ARG A 5 -36.68 30.69 42.00
C ARG A 5 -35.68 30.80 40.84
N LYS A 6 -34.57 31.48 41.12
CA LYS A 6 -33.25 31.20 40.53
C LYS A 6 -32.61 30.03 41.29
N SER A 7 -31.63 29.36 40.67
CA SER A 7 -30.71 28.33 41.19
C SER A 7 -31.02 26.95 40.61
N VAL A 8 -30.14 26.20 39.94
CA VAL A 8 -28.73 26.31 39.55
C VAL A 8 -28.63 25.36 38.34
N PHE A 9 -28.20 25.85 37.18
CA PHE A 9 -27.76 24.96 36.10
C PHE A 9 -26.24 25.06 36.11
N ASP A 10 -25.59 24.01 36.60
CA ASP A 10 -24.15 23.86 36.58
C ASP A 10 -23.66 23.90 35.12
N GLU A 11 -23.05 25.01 34.76
CA GLU A 11 -22.04 25.09 33.72
C GLU A 11 -20.82 24.32 34.22
N ASN A 12 -20.51 23.15 33.64
CA ASN A 12 -19.17 22.55 33.51
C ASN A 12 -19.29 21.19 32.81
N GLY A 13 -19.69 21.20 31.54
CA GLY A 13 -19.43 20.08 30.63
C GLY A 13 -17.98 20.18 30.14
N PRO A 14 -17.12 19.18 30.36
CA PRO A 14 -15.71 19.29 30.00
C PRO A 14 -15.54 19.39 28.48
N ASP A 15 -14.82 20.44 28.10
CA ASP A 15 -14.20 20.72 26.81
C ASP A 15 -14.04 19.49 25.90
N GLN A 16 -14.90 19.41 24.87
CA GLN A 16 -14.70 18.57 23.68
C GLN A 16 -13.84 19.29 22.63
N GLU A 17 -12.84 20.06 23.05
CA GLU A 17 -11.81 20.58 22.16
C GLU A 17 -10.44 20.05 22.58
N LYS A 18 -9.72 19.48 21.60
CA LYS A 18 -8.32 18.99 21.63
C LYS A 18 -8.08 17.52 21.96
N LEU A 19 -8.61 16.59 21.15
CA LEU A 19 -7.99 15.27 21.00
C LEU A 19 -8.08 14.73 19.55
N HIS A 20 -7.75 15.57 18.56
CA HIS A 20 -7.53 15.13 17.18
C HIS A 20 -6.13 15.51 16.72
N ASP A 21 -5.08 15.01 17.39
CA ASP A 21 -3.73 15.16 16.85
C ASP A 21 -2.70 14.18 17.44
N THR A 22 -2.98 12.87 17.49
CA THR A 22 -1.93 11.89 17.83
C THR A 22 -2.15 10.45 17.39
N TYR A 23 -2.71 10.18 16.20
CA TYR A 23 -2.67 8.83 15.62
C TYR A 23 -2.41 8.84 14.11
N GLY A 24 -1.33 9.51 13.70
CA GLY A 24 -0.76 9.40 12.36
C GLY A 24 0.05 8.12 12.18
N GLY A 25 -0.62 6.97 12.17
CA GLY A 25 -0.01 5.66 11.89
C GLY A 25 0.42 5.47 10.43
N PRO A 26 1.01 4.30 10.06
CA PRO A 26 1.70 4.03 8.78
C PRO A 26 0.89 4.26 7.49
N VAL A 27 -0.43 4.39 7.59
CA VAL A 27 -1.32 4.76 6.49
C VAL A 27 -1.04 6.19 5.99
N ASN A 28 -0.71 7.12 6.90
CA ASN A 28 -0.27 8.46 6.51
C ASN A 28 1.07 8.42 5.78
N LEU A 29 1.98 7.52 6.15
CA LEU A 29 3.29 7.41 5.50
C LEU A 29 3.19 6.83 4.08
N MET A 30 2.35 5.82 3.87
CA MET A 30 2.11 5.25 2.53
C MET A 30 1.38 6.23 1.62
N ARG A 31 0.39 6.95 2.17
CA ARG A 31 -0.33 7.99 1.43
C ARG A 31 0.59 9.15 1.09
N GLN A 32 1.39 9.62 2.04
CA GLN A 32 2.45 10.61 1.80
C GLN A 32 3.42 10.15 0.71
N TRP A 33 3.88 8.89 0.74
CA TRP A 33 4.75 8.39 -0.33
C TRP A 33 4.07 8.28 -1.69
N ALA A 34 2.81 7.88 -1.76
CA ALA A 34 2.06 7.89 -3.01
C ALA A 34 1.89 9.33 -3.55
N ASP A 35 1.59 10.27 -2.66
CA ASP A 35 1.42 11.67 -3.00
C ASP A 35 2.76 12.33 -3.39
N GLU A 36 3.86 12.00 -2.73
CA GLU A 36 5.22 12.41 -3.11
C GLU A 36 5.64 11.85 -4.48
N ARG A 37 5.31 10.59 -4.78
CA ARG A 37 5.56 10.00 -6.11
C ARG A 37 4.76 10.72 -7.18
N ARG A 38 3.46 10.94 -6.97
CA ARG A 38 2.61 11.70 -7.90
C ARG A 38 3.07 13.16 -8.04
N ALA A 39 3.49 13.80 -6.95
CA ALA A 39 4.07 15.13 -6.96
C ALA A 39 5.40 15.21 -7.73
N ALA A 40 6.15 14.10 -7.81
CA ALA A 40 7.31 13.94 -8.67
C ALA A 40 6.96 13.47 -10.10
N GLY A 41 5.68 13.28 -10.42
CA GLY A 41 5.20 12.80 -11.71
C GLY A 41 5.57 11.35 -11.98
N ARG A 42 5.71 10.52 -10.94
CA ARG A 42 5.96 9.08 -11.03
C ARG A 42 4.69 8.31 -10.69
N PHE A 43 4.39 7.31 -11.50
CA PHE A 43 3.21 6.45 -11.37
C PHE A 43 3.66 4.99 -11.42
N THR A 44 3.06 4.12 -10.60
CA THR A 44 3.21 2.68 -10.84
C THR A 44 2.45 2.27 -12.10
N LEU A 45 2.78 1.11 -12.70
CA LEU A 45 2.03 0.62 -13.86
C LEU A 45 0.55 0.36 -13.53
N GLU A 46 0.28 -0.14 -12.33
CA GLU A 46 -1.08 -0.33 -11.82
C GLU A 46 -1.81 1.01 -11.64
N GLU A 47 -1.20 1.99 -10.99
CA GLU A 47 -1.77 3.33 -10.83
C GLU A 47 -2.01 4.01 -12.19
N ALA A 48 -1.11 3.81 -13.15
CA ALA A 48 -1.24 4.36 -14.48
C ALA A 48 -2.43 3.74 -15.23
N ALA A 49 -2.56 2.41 -15.22
CA ALA A 49 -3.69 1.73 -15.83
C ALA A 49 -5.02 2.19 -15.22
N LEU A 50 -5.09 2.27 -13.89
CA LEU A 50 -6.25 2.76 -13.17
C LEU A 50 -6.59 4.19 -13.53
N ALA A 51 -5.61 5.10 -13.56
CA ALA A 51 -5.84 6.51 -13.87
C ALA A 51 -6.33 6.71 -15.31
N ILE A 52 -5.81 5.93 -16.27
CA ILE A 52 -6.27 5.97 -17.66
C ILE A 52 -7.71 5.47 -17.76
N VAL A 53 -8.02 4.32 -17.15
CA VAL A 53 -9.38 3.77 -17.16
C VAL A 53 -10.37 4.72 -16.48
N ASP A 54 -10.02 5.29 -15.33
CA ASP A 54 -10.85 6.26 -14.62
C ASP A 54 -11.07 7.52 -15.49
N GLY A 55 -10.00 8.04 -16.10
CA GLY A 55 -10.06 9.21 -16.98
C GLY A 55 -10.85 9.00 -18.27
N VAL A 56 -10.89 7.77 -18.80
CA VAL A 56 -11.62 7.42 -20.03
C VAL A 56 -13.08 7.04 -19.74
N VAL A 57 -13.33 6.27 -18.68
CA VAL A 57 -14.65 5.70 -18.38
C VAL A 57 -15.51 6.66 -17.54
N ARG A 58 -14.93 7.50 -16.67
CA ARG A 58 -15.67 8.42 -15.79
C ARG A 58 -14.90 9.70 -15.47
N PRO A 59 -14.90 10.73 -16.32
CA PRO A 59 -14.52 12.06 -15.88
C PRO A 59 -15.51 12.54 -14.79
N GLY A 60 -15.14 12.43 -13.51
CA GLY A 60 -15.80 13.13 -12.40
C GLY A 60 -16.78 12.35 -11.50
N LYS A 61 -16.77 11.01 -11.44
CA LYS A 61 -17.57 10.26 -10.45
C LYS A 61 -16.79 9.12 -9.76
N ALA A 62 -16.29 9.43 -8.55
CA ALA A 62 -15.60 8.52 -7.64
C ALA A 62 -16.55 7.53 -6.91
N GLU A 63 -17.38 6.80 -7.65
CA GLU A 63 -18.25 5.76 -7.06
C GLU A 63 -17.70 4.37 -7.37
N ALA A 64 -17.32 3.69 -6.29
CA ALA A 64 -16.53 2.47 -6.22
C ALA A 64 -16.87 1.41 -7.28
N VAL A 65 -15.88 1.07 -8.10
CA VAL A 65 -15.97 0.13 -9.21
C VAL A 65 -15.71 -1.30 -8.69
N LYS A 66 -16.77 -2.11 -8.65
CA LYS A 66 -16.71 -3.55 -8.33
C LYS A 66 -16.10 -4.42 -9.44
N THR A 67 -15.75 -3.85 -10.59
CA THR A 67 -15.12 -4.53 -11.74
C THR A 67 -13.82 -3.84 -12.16
N HIS A 68 -12.97 -3.54 -11.17
CA HIS A 68 -11.61 -3.02 -11.34
C HIS A 68 -10.84 -3.86 -12.38
N TRP A 69 -10.77 -5.18 -12.16
CA TRP A 69 -9.84 -6.06 -12.87
C TRP A 69 -10.20 -6.37 -14.33
N GLU A 70 -11.45 -6.19 -14.79
CA GLU A 70 -11.81 -6.54 -16.18
C GLU A 70 -11.42 -5.43 -17.18
N ASN A 71 -11.41 -4.18 -16.72
CA ASN A 71 -11.19 -3.02 -17.57
C ASN A 71 -9.74 -2.52 -17.50
N ASP A 72 -9.11 -2.56 -16.33
CA ASP A 72 -7.73 -2.12 -16.16
C ASP A 72 -6.71 -3.18 -16.60
N TRP A 73 -7.05 -4.47 -16.52
CA TRP A 73 -6.11 -5.54 -16.77
C TRP A 73 -5.56 -5.59 -18.18
N PRO A 74 -6.36 -5.40 -19.27
CA PRO A 74 -5.80 -5.35 -20.63
C PRO A 74 -4.81 -4.20 -20.81
N LEU A 75 -5.09 -3.05 -20.22
CA LEU A 75 -4.23 -1.88 -20.28
C LEU A 75 -2.96 -2.07 -19.44
N LEU A 76 -3.11 -2.55 -18.21
CA LEU A 76 -2.01 -2.90 -17.33
C LEU A 76 -1.09 -3.94 -17.99
N TRP A 77 -1.67 -4.97 -18.61
CA TRP A 77 -0.91 -5.96 -19.36
C TRP A 77 -0.11 -5.34 -20.51
N SER A 78 -0.73 -4.42 -21.27
CA SER A 78 -0.07 -3.71 -22.38
C SER A 78 1.09 -2.83 -21.91
N LEU A 79 0.92 -2.14 -20.77
CA LEU A 79 1.99 -1.38 -20.12
C LEU A 79 3.14 -2.30 -19.67
N ILE A 80 2.84 -3.46 -19.10
CA ILE A 80 3.84 -4.45 -18.68
C ILE A 80 4.62 -4.99 -19.89
N GLN A 81 3.94 -5.36 -20.98
CA GLN A 81 4.61 -5.84 -22.20
C GLN A 81 5.49 -4.75 -22.83
N SER A 82 5.03 -3.50 -22.82
CA SER A 82 5.81 -2.36 -23.30
C SER A 82 7.05 -2.12 -22.44
N ALA A 83 6.93 -2.29 -21.12
CA ALA A 83 8.05 -2.19 -20.21
C ALA A 83 9.07 -3.34 -20.42
N ARG A 84 8.60 -4.57 -20.66
CA ARG A 84 9.46 -5.74 -20.96
C ARG A 84 10.24 -5.59 -22.25
N THR A 85 9.59 -5.07 -23.28
CA THR A 85 10.22 -4.84 -24.60
C THR A 85 11.09 -3.58 -24.65
N GLY A 86 11.11 -2.78 -23.58
CA GLY A 86 11.86 -1.53 -23.52
C GLY A 86 11.17 -0.34 -24.21
N ALA A 87 9.95 -0.51 -24.71
CA ALA A 87 9.15 0.56 -25.29
C ALA A 87 8.62 1.56 -24.26
N LEU A 88 8.53 1.16 -22.99
CA LEU A 88 8.17 2.03 -21.86
C LEU A 88 9.30 2.04 -20.81
N PRO A 89 9.99 3.18 -20.62
CA PRO A 89 11.00 3.31 -19.57
C PRO A 89 10.40 3.07 -18.18
N ILE A 90 10.99 2.13 -17.45
CA ILE A 90 10.62 1.81 -16.07
C ILE A 90 11.78 2.02 -15.10
N PHE A 91 11.42 2.47 -13.91
CA PHE A 91 12.30 2.76 -12.80
C PHE A 91 11.87 1.90 -11.60
N SER A 92 12.85 1.45 -10.83
CA SER A 92 12.58 0.79 -9.56
C SER A 92 12.90 1.72 -8.41
N ARG A 93 12.23 1.49 -7.28
CA ARG A 93 12.49 2.18 -6.00
C ARG A 93 13.95 2.10 -5.52
N LYS A 94 14.76 1.18 -6.08
CA LYS A 94 16.18 0.95 -5.75
C LYS A 94 17.14 1.41 -6.88
N GLY A 95 16.69 2.28 -7.78
CA GLY A 95 17.44 2.74 -8.94
C GLY A 95 17.04 2.04 -10.25
N LEU A 96 17.70 2.40 -11.36
CA LEU A 96 17.48 1.80 -12.68
C LEU A 96 17.96 0.34 -12.67
N LYS A 97 17.09 -0.59 -12.26
CA LYS A 97 17.28 -2.03 -12.46
C LYS A 97 16.25 -2.49 -13.48
N ILE A 98 16.71 -2.66 -14.72
CA ILE A 98 16.04 -3.52 -15.69
C ILE A 98 15.89 -4.88 -14.98
N PRO A 99 14.67 -5.33 -14.65
CA PRO A 99 14.49 -6.62 -14.00
C PRO A 99 15.03 -7.71 -14.94
N PRO A 100 15.55 -8.84 -14.41
CA PRO A 100 15.69 -10.02 -15.24
C PRO A 100 14.32 -10.34 -15.85
N ASP A 101 14.32 -10.80 -17.11
CA ASP A 101 13.14 -11.05 -17.97
C ASP A 101 12.05 -11.93 -17.30
N ASN A 102 12.41 -12.64 -16.23
CA ASN A 102 11.59 -13.62 -15.53
C ASN A 102 10.95 -13.12 -14.21
N ALA A 103 10.93 -11.81 -13.93
CA ALA A 103 10.27 -11.30 -12.73
C ALA A 103 8.76 -11.62 -12.75
N PRO A 104 8.16 -12.04 -11.61
CA PRO A 104 6.75 -12.37 -11.54
C PRO A 104 5.90 -11.14 -11.88
N THR A 105 4.75 -11.34 -12.53
CA THR A 105 3.87 -10.25 -13.00
C THR A 105 3.51 -9.24 -11.90
N THR A 106 3.37 -9.71 -10.66
CA THR A 106 3.10 -8.86 -9.49
C THR A 106 4.21 -7.84 -9.20
N GLU A 107 5.48 -8.17 -9.44
CA GLU A 107 6.59 -7.23 -9.30
C GLU A 107 6.59 -6.13 -10.38
N TRP A 108 5.88 -6.35 -11.49
CA TRP A 108 5.74 -5.34 -12.53
C TRP A 108 4.70 -4.28 -12.17
N PHE A 109 3.70 -4.62 -11.35
CA PHE A 109 2.66 -3.68 -10.94
C PHE A 109 3.23 -2.48 -10.20
N GLU A 110 4.22 -2.71 -9.35
CA GLU A 110 4.88 -1.68 -8.53
C GLU A 110 5.99 -0.91 -9.27
N ARG A 111 6.28 -1.24 -10.54
CA ARG A 111 7.32 -0.53 -11.31
C ARG A 111 6.85 0.86 -11.64
N GLU A 112 7.73 1.83 -11.44
CA GLU A 112 7.42 3.23 -11.64
C GLU A 112 7.80 3.66 -13.04
N THR A 113 7.03 4.57 -13.62
CA THR A 113 7.37 5.27 -14.86
C THR A 113 7.01 6.74 -14.71
N TYR A 114 7.65 7.61 -15.50
CA TYR A 114 7.35 9.04 -15.45
C TYR A 114 6.13 9.37 -16.31
N TRP A 115 5.36 10.35 -15.87
CA TRP A 115 4.19 10.91 -16.56
C TRP A 115 4.47 11.25 -18.04
N ARG A 116 5.67 11.77 -18.32
CA ARG A 116 6.10 12.13 -19.69
C ARG A 116 6.21 10.90 -20.58
N ASP A 117 6.81 9.84 -20.06
CA ASP A 117 7.06 8.62 -20.81
C ASP A 117 5.73 7.85 -21.03
N LEU A 118 4.83 7.87 -20.03
CA LEU A 118 3.45 7.39 -20.17
C LEU A 118 2.68 8.15 -21.26
N ASN A 119 2.75 9.48 -21.26
CA ASN A 119 2.06 10.29 -22.27
C ASN A 119 2.62 10.05 -23.68
N ALA A 120 3.94 9.85 -23.82
CA ALA A 120 4.56 9.49 -25.09
C ALA A 120 4.13 8.09 -25.56
N TRP A 121 4.07 7.13 -24.64
CA TRP A 121 3.59 5.78 -24.92
C TRP A 121 2.12 5.79 -25.35
N LEU A 122 1.26 6.54 -24.66
CA LEU A 122 -0.15 6.71 -25.02
C LEU A 122 -0.31 7.33 -26.41
N ALA A 123 0.47 8.36 -26.74
CA ALA A 123 0.42 8.98 -28.07
C ALA A 123 0.78 8.01 -29.20
N THR A 124 1.63 7.02 -28.92
CA THR A 124 2.13 6.05 -29.91
C THR A 124 1.23 4.81 -30.02
N ASN A 125 0.79 4.25 -28.89
CA ASN A 125 0.11 2.95 -28.82
C ASN A 125 -1.41 3.09 -28.68
N GLU A 126 -1.88 4.18 -28.07
CA GLU A 126 -3.28 4.40 -27.74
C GLU A 126 -3.74 5.82 -28.14
N PRO A 127 -3.63 6.20 -29.43
CA PRO A 127 -3.88 7.58 -29.87
C PRO A 127 -5.33 8.04 -29.64
N ASN A 128 -6.27 7.09 -29.54
CA ASN A 128 -7.68 7.36 -29.27
C ASN A 128 -7.97 7.67 -27.80
N VAL A 129 -7.06 7.34 -26.88
CA VAL A 129 -7.18 7.70 -25.47
C VAL A 129 -6.87 9.19 -25.35
N THR A 130 -7.87 9.98 -24.91
CA THR A 130 -7.73 11.43 -24.72
C THR A 130 -7.11 11.80 -23.37
N PHE A 131 -7.17 10.89 -22.39
CA PHE A 131 -6.59 11.09 -21.06
C PHE A 131 -5.07 11.31 -21.14
N ARG A 132 -4.56 12.30 -20.39
CA ARG A 132 -3.12 12.57 -20.26
C ARG A 132 -2.77 12.78 -18.80
N PHE A 133 -1.63 12.22 -18.39
CA PHE A 133 -1.10 12.45 -17.06
C PHE A 133 -0.63 13.90 -16.92
N PRO A 134 -1.03 14.61 -15.84
CA PRO A 134 -0.63 15.99 -15.65
C PRO A 134 0.87 16.10 -15.35
N PRO A 135 1.54 17.19 -15.77
CA PRO A 135 2.90 17.47 -15.35
C PRO A 135 2.93 17.71 -13.83
N PRO A 136 3.99 17.29 -13.12
CA PRO A 136 4.12 17.55 -11.70
C PRO A 136 4.23 19.05 -11.44
N PRO A 137 3.75 19.55 -10.28
CA PRO A 137 3.75 20.97 -9.94
C PRO A 137 5.15 21.59 -9.96
N THR A 138 6.20 20.81 -9.67
CA THR A 138 7.59 21.28 -9.77
C THR A 138 8.06 21.47 -11.22
N ALA A 139 7.56 20.68 -12.18
CA ALA A 139 7.91 20.85 -13.59
C ALA A 139 7.24 22.07 -14.22
N ALA A 140 6.12 22.55 -13.66
CA ALA A 140 5.49 23.80 -14.07
C ALA A 140 6.37 25.04 -13.76
N LEU A 141 7.29 24.94 -12.79
CA LEU A 141 8.25 26.00 -12.48
C LEU A 141 9.50 25.99 -13.38
N VAL A 142 9.81 24.87 -14.04
CA VAL A 142 11.04 24.73 -14.85
C VAL A 142 10.78 24.94 -16.36
N SER A 143 9.53 25.04 -16.79
CA SER A 143 9.18 25.35 -18.19
C SER A 143 8.98 26.85 -18.47
N GLN A 144 9.45 27.75 -17.61
CA GLN A 144 9.59 29.17 -17.96
C GLN A 144 10.95 29.42 -18.63
N PRO A 145 11.00 29.87 -19.89
CA PRO A 145 12.24 30.32 -20.49
C PRO A 145 12.66 31.68 -19.87
N SER A 146 13.81 31.66 -19.22
CA SER A 146 14.73 32.78 -18.98
C SER A 146 14.14 34.11 -18.50
N LYS A 147 14.32 34.40 -17.21
CA LYS A 147 14.98 35.63 -16.76
C LYS A 147 15.44 35.54 -15.30
N LEU A 148 16.73 35.82 -15.14
CA LEU A 148 17.45 36.31 -13.97
C LEU A 148 18.05 35.28 -12.98
N ILE A 149 19.37 35.23 -13.11
CA ILE A 149 20.43 34.72 -12.26
C ILE A 149 20.47 35.46 -10.91
N ALA A 150 21.13 34.79 -9.95
CA ALA A 150 21.60 35.25 -8.64
C ALA A 150 20.55 35.09 -7.53
N ASP A 151 20.80 34.37 -6.44
CA ASP A 151 21.96 34.59 -5.58
C ASP A 151 22.03 33.51 -4.47
N ALA A 152 23.25 33.36 -3.96
CA ALA A 152 23.62 32.89 -2.63
C ALA A 152 23.28 31.46 -2.17
N THR A 153 24.23 30.59 -2.47
CA THR A 153 24.84 29.58 -1.60
C THR A 153 24.94 29.99 -0.12
N GLU A 154 24.92 28.97 0.75
CA GLU A 154 25.62 28.88 2.05
C GLU A 154 24.82 29.22 3.33
N ARG A 155 24.47 28.18 4.10
CA ARG A 155 25.12 27.93 5.41
C ARG A 155 24.69 26.62 6.08
N ALA A 156 25.72 25.87 6.45
CA ALA A 156 25.67 24.81 7.44
C ALA A 156 25.47 25.37 8.85
N THR A 157 24.74 24.64 9.70
CA THR A 157 25.19 24.36 11.08
C THR A 157 24.41 23.19 11.71
N LYS A 158 25.17 22.18 12.13
CA LYS A 158 24.86 21.09 13.06
C LYS A 158 24.79 21.67 14.49
N PRO A 159 23.98 21.13 15.43
CA PRO A 159 24.48 20.17 16.43
C PRO A 159 23.45 19.05 16.71
N ALA A 160 23.81 17.76 16.78
CA ALA A 160 24.28 17.04 17.97
C ALA A 160 23.41 17.22 19.22
N SER A 161 22.63 16.17 19.57
CA SER A 161 22.38 15.74 20.95
C SER A 161 21.90 14.28 20.96
N GLN A 162 22.61 13.47 21.75
CA GLN A 162 22.27 12.10 22.14
C GLN A 162 21.23 12.11 23.27
N SER A 163 20.46 11.03 23.44
CA SER A 163 20.42 10.22 24.68
C SER A 163 19.07 9.50 24.89
N THR A 164 19.19 8.21 25.22
CA THR A 164 18.36 7.38 26.12
C THR A 164 16.85 7.26 25.89
N ASP A 165 16.40 6.06 25.47
CA ASP A 165 15.44 5.27 26.26
C ASP A 165 15.32 3.84 25.71
N GLU A 166 16.17 2.96 26.24
CA GLU A 166 16.25 1.54 25.95
C GLU A 166 15.84 0.76 27.20
N ALA A 167 14.54 0.75 27.54
CA ALA A 167 14.04 -0.13 28.61
C ALA A 167 12.54 -0.49 28.55
N SER A 168 11.67 0.29 27.89
CA SER A 168 10.21 0.09 28.02
C SER A 168 9.52 -0.69 26.87
N LYS A 169 10.27 -1.28 25.93
CA LYS A 169 9.70 -1.88 24.69
C LYS A 169 9.49 -3.40 24.72
N GLN A 170 9.93 -4.12 25.75
CA GLN A 170 9.91 -5.59 25.75
C GLN A 170 8.57 -6.21 26.20
N VAL A 171 7.71 -5.49 26.93
CA VAL A 171 6.48 -6.08 27.47
C VAL A 171 5.31 -5.98 26.47
N ALA A 172 5.23 -4.90 25.68
CA ALA A 172 4.17 -4.71 24.69
C ALA A 172 4.33 -5.55 23.41
N SER A 173 5.56 -5.98 23.08
CA SER A 173 5.81 -6.78 21.86
C SER A 173 5.34 -8.23 21.98
N SER A 174 5.20 -8.77 23.18
CA SER A 174 4.85 -10.18 23.41
C SER A 174 3.35 -10.42 23.25
N ILE A 175 2.51 -9.49 23.73
CA ILE A 175 1.04 -9.59 23.64
C ILE A 175 0.57 -9.55 22.17
N ASN A 176 1.20 -8.71 21.33
CA ASN A 176 0.89 -8.65 19.90
C ASN A 176 1.49 -9.83 19.11
N ASN A 177 2.60 -10.43 19.56
CA ASN A 177 3.25 -11.52 18.84
C ASN A 177 2.50 -12.84 18.91
N ASP A 178 1.68 -13.05 19.93
CA ASP A 178 0.92 -14.30 20.05
C ASP A 178 -0.46 -14.20 19.40
N ASN A 179 -1.02 -12.98 19.31
CA ASN A 179 -2.32 -12.77 18.69
C ASN A 179 -2.31 -13.05 17.16
N TRP A 180 -1.22 -12.69 16.46
CA TRP A 180 -1.12 -12.99 15.02
C TRP A 180 -0.92 -14.48 14.71
N LYS A 181 -0.28 -15.23 15.62
CA LYS A 181 -0.10 -16.69 15.44
C LYS A 181 -1.44 -17.42 15.53
N ALA A 182 -2.29 -17.02 16.47
CA ALA A 182 -3.63 -17.57 16.61
C ALA A 182 -4.47 -17.32 15.35
N GLU A 183 -4.44 -16.10 14.81
CA GLU A 183 -5.13 -15.79 13.55
C GLU A 183 -4.54 -16.54 12.35
N ALA A 184 -3.22 -16.66 12.26
CA ALA A 184 -2.57 -17.46 11.22
C ALA A 184 -2.98 -18.94 11.28
N CYS A 185 -3.10 -19.53 12.49
CA CYS A 185 -3.61 -20.89 12.67
C CYS A 185 -5.08 -21.03 12.25
N LYS A 186 -5.92 -20.04 12.56
CA LYS A 186 -7.32 -20.02 12.13
C LYS A 186 -7.44 -19.97 10.61
N LEU A 187 -6.69 -19.08 9.96
CA LEU A 187 -6.63 -18.99 8.49
C LEU A 187 -6.07 -20.27 7.86
N ALA A 188 -5.06 -20.89 8.47
CA ALA A 188 -4.51 -22.15 7.99
C ALA A 188 -5.54 -23.28 8.04
N GLN A 189 -6.38 -23.31 9.08
CA GLN A 189 -7.49 -24.26 9.20
C GLN A 189 -8.54 -24.02 8.12
N GLU A 190 -8.96 -22.78 7.89
CA GLU A 190 -9.94 -22.42 6.85
C GLU A 190 -9.45 -22.78 5.43
N ILE A 191 -8.19 -22.44 5.10
CA ILE A 191 -7.57 -22.79 3.82
C ILE A 191 -7.41 -24.31 3.70
N GLY A 192 -7.10 -24.98 4.80
CA GLY A 192 -7.07 -26.45 4.84
C GLY A 192 -8.42 -27.05 4.50
N GLU A 193 -9.51 -26.54 5.07
CA GLU A 193 -10.87 -26.99 4.77
C GLU A 193 -11.26 -26.76 3.31
N GLU A 194 -10.88 -25.61 2.74
CA GLU A 194 -11.08 -25.31 1.32
C GLU A 194 -10.38 -26.35 0.42
N LYS A 195 -9.11 -26.64 0.71
CA LYS A 195 -8.34 -27.68 0.00
C LYS A 195 -8.88 -29.09 0.23
N TRP A 196 -9.41 -29.37 1.42
CA TRP A 196 -10.03 -30.65 1.74
C TRP A 196 -11.31 -30.86 0.92
N ARG A 197 -12.15 -29.83 0.80
CA ARG A 197 -13.35 -29.82 -0.05
C ARG A 197 -12.99 -29.96 -1.53
N SER A 198 -11.85 -29.43 -1.97
CA SER A 198 -11.34 -29.62 -3.34
C SER A 198 -10.72 -31.00 -3.60
N GLY A 199 -10.79 -31.93 -2.64
CA GLY A 199 -10.29 -33.31 -2.79
C GLY A 199 -8.81 -33.50 -2.42
N MET A 200 -8.10 -32.46 -2.00
CA MET A 200 -6.71 -32.60 -1.54
C MET A 200 -6.69 -33.21 -0.13
N ARG A 201 -5.94 -34.31 0.04
CA ARG A 201 -5.83 -35.03 1.33
C ARG A 201 -4.57 -34.70 2.11
N GLU A 202 -3.51 -34.27 1.41
CA GLU A 202 -2.23 -33.89 2.02
C GLU A 202 -2.15 -32.39 2.33
N ILE A 203 -2.79 -31.98 3.43
CA ILE A 203 -2.77 -30.59 3.90
C ILE A 203 -1.69 -30.46 4.97
N THR A 204 -0.58 -29.80 4.60
CA THR A 204 0.56 -29.56 5.48
C THR A 204 0.79 -28.06 5.67
N ALA A 205 1.47 -27.68 6.75
CA ALA A 205 1.85 -26.29 7.02
C ALA A 205 2.60 -25.65 5.83
N ARG A 206 3.41 -26.42 5.10
CA ARG A 206 4.15 -25.94 3.91
C ARG A 206 3.21 -25.57 2.76
N ASN A 207 2.14 -26.34 2.56
CA ASN A 207 1.22 -26.15 1.43
C ASN A 207 0.19 -25.03 1.67
N VAL A 208 -0.03 -24.65 2.92
CA VAL A 208 -0.98 -23.59 3.30
C VAL A 208 -0.31 -22.27 3.67
N SER A 209 0.97 -22.28 4.04
CA SER A 209 1.64 -21.09 4.59
C SER A 209 1.68 -19.90 3.64
N GLU A 210 1.79 -20.13 2.33
CA GLU A 210 1.82 -19.04 1.34
C GLU A 210 0.45 -18.36 1.22
N SER A 211 -0.62 -19.16 1.16
CA SER A 211 -2.00 -18.65 1.13
C SER A 211 -2.35 -17.91 2.41
N VAL A 212 -1.90 -18.39 3.57
CA VAL A 212 -2.07 -17.71 4.85
C VAL A 212 -1.35 -16.36 4.86
N ALA A 213 -0.09 -16.33 4.38
CA ALA A 213 0.68 -15.09 4.28
C ALA A 213 0.01 -14.04 3.37
N MET A 214 -0.49 -14.47 2.20
CA MET A 214 -1.25 -13.59 1.30
C MET A 214 -2.50 -13.03 1.98
N ARG A 215 -3.33 -13.87 2.61
CA ARG A 215 -4.55 -13.40 3.30
C ARG A 215 -4.24 -12.43 4.45
N LEU A 216 -3.18 -12.68 5.23
CA LEU A 216 -2.72 -11.77 6.28
C LEU A 216 -2.20 -10.43 5.72
N ALA A 217 -1.56 -10.45 4.55
CA ALA A 217 -1.12 -9.23 3.87
C ALA A 217 -2.31 -8.43 3.32
N SER A 218 -3.33 -9.12 2.79
CA SER A 218 -4.54 -8.51 2.23
C SER A 218 -5.42 -7.80 3.26
N THR A 219 -5.30 -8.09 4.55
CA THR A 219 -6.07 -7.37 5.59
C THR A 219 -5.70 -5.88 5.67
N GLY A 220 -4.56 -5.45 5.09
CA GLY A 220 -4.23 -4.02 4.90
C GLY A 220 -3.88 -3.24 6.16
N ASP A 221 -4.23 -3.75 7.35
CA ASP A 221 -4.08 -3.05 8.63
C ASP A 221 -2.64 -2.94 9.14
N GLY A 222 -1.66 -3.54 8.45
CA GLY A 222 -0.26 -3.64 8.93
C GLY A 222 -0.09 -4.44 10.22
N LYS A 223 -1.20 -4.87 10.86
CA LYS A 223 -1.29 -5.58 12.14
C LYS A 223 -0.46 -6.86 12.18
N TYR A 224 -0.26 -7.49 11.02
CA TYR A 224 0.44 -8.78 10.90
C TYR A 224 1.81 -8.67 10.23
N TRP A 225 2.35 -7.45 10.08
CA TRP A 225 3.63 -7.25 9.43
C TRP A 225 4.79 -7.53 10.39
N GLY A 226 5.85 -8.12 9.85
CA GLY A 226 7.11 -8.28 10.57
C GLY A 226 7.93 -6.99 10.57
N LYS A 227 9.09 -7.02 11.23
CA LYS A 227 10.04 -5.89 11.30
C LYS A 227 10.50 -5.36 9.94
N ARG A 228 10.34 -6.15 8.85
CA ARG A 228 10.83 -5.85 7.51
C ARG A 228 9.71 -5.83 6.45
N GLY A 229 8.45 -5.71 6.87
CA GLY A 229 7.28 -5.70 5.97
C GLY A 229 6.38 -6.94 6.13
N PRO A 230 5.55 -7.25 5.13
CA PRO A 230 4.63 -8.38 5.16
C PRO A 230 5.35 -9.70 5.50
N ARG A 231 4.70 -10.53 6.31
CA ARG A 231 5.25 -11.84 6.66
C ARG A 231 5.18 -12.77 5.45
N THR A 232 6.31 -13.35 5.07
CA THR A 232 6.38 -14.34 3.99
C THR A 232 5.82 -15.68 4.45
N GLY A 233 5.43 -16.56 3.50
CA GLY A 233 4.99 -17.91 3.83
C GLY A 233 6.02 -18.70 4.64
N SER A 234 7.31 -18.45 4.43
CA SER A 234 8.37 -19.06 5.24
C SER A 234 8.36 -18.61 6.71
N SER A 235 8.12 -17.31 6.97
CA SER A 235 7.98 -16.79 8.34
C SER A 235 6.73 -17.37 9.01
N VAL A 236 5.59 -17.35 8.30
CA VAL A 236 4.33 -17.93 8.80
C VAL A 236 4.50 -19.41 9.16
N ARG A 237 5.16 -20.19 8.30
CA ARG A 237 5.42 -21.62 8.54
C ARG A 237 6.29 -21.86 9.78
N ASN A 238 7.38 -21.11 9.89
CA ASN A 238 8.39 -21.36 10.92
C ASN A 238 8.02 -20.78 12.30
N GLU A 239 7.23 -19.70 12.32
CA GLU A 239 6.88 -18.98 13.55
C GLU A 239 5.45 -19.25 14.02
N ALA A 240 4.45 -19.21 13.14
CA ALA A 240 3.04 -19.38 13.52
C ALA A 240 2.54 -20.83 13.39
N LEU A 241 2.86 -21.50 12.28
CA LEU A 241 2.39 -22.86 12.01
C LEU A 241 3.36 -23.94 12.50
N LYS A 242 4.26 -23.61 13.43
CA LYS A 242 5.21 -24.57 13.98
C LYS A 242 4.46 -25.63 14.80
N GLY A 243 4.45 -26.86 14.30
CA GLY A 243 3.71 -27.97 14.92
C GLY A 243 2.22 -28.01 14.60
N TRP A 244 1.73 -27.10 13.75
CA TRP A 244 0.33 -27.10 13.30
C TRP A 244 0.05 -28.36 12.46
N LYS A 245 -1.13 -28.96 12.71
CA LYS A 245 -1.66 -30.09 11.96
C LYS A 245 -3.09 -29.76 11.54
N PHE A 246 -3.42 -30.07 10.29
CA PHE A 246 -4.78 -29.90 9.79
C PHE A 246 -5.73 -30.86 10.50
N ILE A 247 -6.87 -30.34 10.96
CA ILE A 247 -7.95 -31.14 11.54
C ILE A 247 -9.07 -31.20 10.49
N PRO A 248 -9.31 -32.36 9.84
CA PRO A 248 -10.40 -32.45 8.89
C PRO A 248 -11.76 -32.24 9.59
N PRO A 249 -12.71 -31.55 8.94
CA PRO A 249 -14.06 -31.45 9.47
C PRO A 249 -14.62 -32.86 9.63
N ARG A 250 -15.21 -33.16 10.79
CA ARG A 250 -15.86 -34.45 11.01
C ARG A 250 -17.07 -34.50 10.08
N ASP A 251 -17.15 -35.53 9.25
CA ASP A 251 -18.34 -35.81 8.46
C ASP A 251 -19.49 -35.99 9.45
N VAL A 252 -20.40 -35.02 9.49
CA VAL A 252 -21.65 -35.15 10.23
C VAL A 252 -22.54 -36.02 9.36
N ASN A 253 -22.39 -37.34 9.53
CA ASN A 253 -23.36 -38.32 9.03
C ASN A 253 -24.68 -38.19 9.80
#